data_AF-A0A7G8H7C1-F1
#
_entry.id   AF-A0A7G8H7C1-F1
#
_cell.length_a   1.000
_cell.length_b   1.000
_cell.length_c   1.000
_cell.angle_alpha   90.00
_cell.angle_beta   90.00
_cell.angle_gamma   90.00
#
_symmetry.space_group_name_H-M   'P 1'
#
loop_
_entity.id
_entity.type
_entity.pdbx_description
1 polymer ?
#
loop_
_entity_poly.entity_id
_entity_poly.type
_entity_poly.pdbx_seq_one_letter_code
_entity_poly.pdbx_strand_id
1 'polypeptide(L)'
;MPDWSDQLQEIGFERTKQADGAVCHCYQAMQRRNSFWTLITVKQVGRPHPDAWQVTYARSEIQVGLWKIHEAVKNLEVIVYTKSRHMLDEIKTEMQRQPDLLRRISN
;
A
#
# COMPACT_ATOMS: atom_id res chain seq x y z
N MET A 1 4.42 19.80 13.32
CA MET A 1 3.76 19.09 12.18
C MET A 1 3.42 17.70 12.66
N PRO A 2 2.23 17.15 12.38
CA PRO A 2 1.93 15.77 12.74
C PRO A 2 2.93 14.83 12.06
N ASP A 3 3.38 13.82 12.79
CA ASP A 3 4.31 12.82 12.27
C ASP A 3 3.65 12.09 11.09
N TRP A 4 4.42 11.72 10.07
CA TRP A 4 3.89 11.00 8.90
C TRP A 4 3.28 9.65 9.31
N SER A 5 3.84 9.04 10.36
CA SER A 5 3.35 7.82 10.98
C SER A 5 1.92 7.99 11.49
N ASP A 6 1.63 9.08 12.20
CA ASP A 6 0.29 9.36 12.75
C ASP A 6 -0.72 9.61 11.63
N GLN A 7 -0.32 10.34 10.59
CA GLN A 7 -1.17 10.59 9.41
C GLN A 7 -1.50 9.31 8.64
N LEU A 8 -0.56 8.35 8.56
CA LEU A 8 -0.84 7.03 7.99
C LEU A 8 -1.86 6.28 8.85
N GLN A 9 -1.76 6.37 10.17
CA GLN A 9 -2.72 5.73 11.08
C GLN A 9 -4.13 6.32 10.95
N GLU A 10 -4.26 7.64 10.78
CA GLU A 10 -5.55 8.31 10.54
C GLU A 10 -6.25 7.84 9.26
N ILE A 11 -5.49 7.50 8.21
CA ILE A 11 -6.04 6.98 6.95
C ILE A 11 -6.18 5.45 6.93
N GLY A 12 -5.97 4.78 8.07
CA GLY A 12 -6.24 3.36 8.25
C GLY A 12 -5.05 2.43 8.04
N PHE A 13 -3.81 2.93 8.08
CA PHE A 13 -2.63 2.06 8.15
C PHE A 13 -2.43 1.54 9.58
N GLU A 14 -2.05 0.29 9.68
CA GLU A 14 -1.64 -0.34 10.93
C GLU A 14 -0.12 -0.34 11.05
N ARG A 15 0.38 -0.04 12.24
CA ARG A 15 1.81 -0.07 12.54
C ARG A 15 2.21 -1.48 12.95
N THR A 16 3.05 -2.12 12.15
CA THR A 16 3.52 -3.49 12.38
C THR A 16 5.02 -3.49 12.64
N LYS A 17 5.43 -4.21 13.69
CA LYS A 17 6.85 -4.46 13.99
C LYS A 17 7.26 -5.77 13.31
N GLN A 18 8.25 -5.69 12.44
CA GLN A 18 8.81 -6.85 11.76
C GLN A 18 9.82 -7.58 12.65
N ALA A 19 10.14 -8.83 12.28
CA ALA A 19 11.06 -9.69 13.02
C ALA A 19 12.49 -9.14 13.07
N ASP A 20 12.89 -8.32 12.08
CA ASP A 20 14.16 -7.58 12.04
C ASP A 20 14.18 -6.37 13.01
N GLY A 21 13.09 -6.15 13.75
CA GLY A 21 12.89 -5.00 14.63
C GLY A 21 12.49 -3.73 13.89
N ALA A 22 12.41 -3.74 12.55
CA ALA A 22 11.98 -2.60 11.77
C ALA A 22 10.49 -2.36 11.93
N VAL A 23 10.10 -1.09 11.83
CA VAL A 23 8.70 -0.67 11.83
C VAL A 23 8.26 -0.48 10.39
N CYS A 24 7.13 -1.08 10.03
CA CYS A 24 6.43 -0.81 8.79
C CYS A 24 4.98 -0.41 9.06
N HIS A 25 4.41 0.38 8.16
CA HIS A 25 2.99 0.72 8.18
C HIS A 25 2.31 -0.01 7.03
N CYS A 26 1.26 -0.77 7.32
CA CYS A 26 0.56 -1.58 6.34
C CYS A 26 -0.90 -1.15 6.24
N TYR A 27 -1.39 -0.96 5.03
CA TYR A 27 -2.80 -0.80 4.73
C TYR A 27 -3.27 -1.99 3.90
N GLN A 28 -4.35 -2.64 4.33
CA GLN A 28 -5.00 -3.70 3.58
C GLN A 28 -6.42 -3.28 3.21
N ALA A 29 -6.74 -3.32 1.91
CA ALA A 29 -8.06 -2.95 1.44
C ALA A 29 -9.11 -3.95 1.95
N MET A 30 -10.12 -3.45 2.68
CA MET A 30 -11.24 -4.27 3.18
C MET A 30 -12.09 -4.80 2.02
N GLN A 31 -12.28 -3.98 0.97
CA GLN A 31 -13.02 -4.34 -0.24
C GLN A 31 -12.08 -4.45 -1.46
N ARG A 32 -11.36 -5.57 -1.56
CA ARG A 32 -10.37 -5.85 -2.63
C ARG A 32 -10.89 -5.71 -4.06
N ARG A 33 -12.21 -5.77 -4.28
CA ARG A 33 -12.83 -5.59 -5.62
C ARG A 33 -12.95 -4.13 -6.05
N ASN A 34 -13.00 -3.21 -5.10
CA ASN A 34 -13.23 -1.78 -5.33
C ASN A 34 -11.95 -0.95 -5.26
N SER A 35 -10.87 -1.52 -4.71
CA SER A 35 -9.56 -0.87 -4.61
C SER A 35 -8.60 -1.47 -5.62
N PHE A 36 -7.88 -0.63 -6.37
CA PHE A 36 -6.86 -1.12 -7.30
C PHE A 36 -5.71 -1.78 -6.55
N TRP A 37 -5.20 -1.13 -5.50
CA TRP A 37 -4.20 -1.72 -4.60
C TRP A 37 -4.89 -2.43 -3.44
N THR A 38 -4.51 -3.69 -3.21
CA THR A 38 -5.07 -4.48 -2.11
C THR A 38 -4.23 -4.41 -0.84
N LEU A 39 -2.95 -4.07 -0.99
CA LEU A 39 -1.99 -3.93 0.09
C LEU A 39 -1.04 -2.76 -0.24
N ILE A 40 -0.81 -1.88 0.72
CA ILE A 40 0.18 -0.80 0.64
C ILE A 40 1.05 -0.88 1.88
N THR A 41 2.38 -0.89 1.70
CA THR A 41 3.33 -0.99 2.81
C THR A 41 4.31 0.17 2.74
N VAL A 42 4.45 0.91 3.84
CA VAL A 42 5.42 2.00 3.98
C VAL A 42 6.52 1.58 4.96
N LYS A 43 7.78 1.67 4.54
CA LYS A 43 8.96 1.44 5.36
C LYS A 43 9.90 2.63 5.24
N GLN A 44 10.38 3.13 6.38
CA GLN A 44 11.41 4.16 6.38
C GLN A 44 12.76 3.53 6.03
N VAL A 45 13.50 4.16 5.12
CA VAL A 45 14.78 3.69 4.58
C VAL A 45 15.80 4.82 4.56
N GLY A 46 17.08 4.47 4.46
CA GLY A 46 18.20 5.39 4.66
C GLY A 46 18.92 5.07 5.98
N ARG A 47 20.18 4.64 5.88
CA ARG A 47 21.07 4.49 7.04
C ARG A 47 22.29 5.38 6.80
N PRO A 48 22.83 6.03 7.84
CA PRO A 48 22.45 5.98 9.26
C PRO A 48 21.28 6.92 9.65
N HIS A 49 20.94 7.88 8.80
CA HIS A 49 19.82 8.81 9.03
C HIS A 49 18.70 8.48 8.04
N PRO A 50 17.55 7.96 8.51
CA PRO A 50 16.45 7.57 7.63
C PRO A 50 15.72 8.81 7.10
N ASP A 51 16.05 9.19 5.87
CA ASP A 51 15.56 10.38 5.18
C ASP A 51 14.62 10.05 4.01
N ALA A 52 14.36 8.76 3.77
CA ALA A 52 13.51 8.29 2.69
C ALA A 52 12.46 7.29 3.17
N TRP A 53 11.42 7.13 2.35
CA TRP A 53 10.31 6.21 2.59
C TRP A 53 10.11 5.35 1.36
N GLN A 54 10.27 4.04 1.52
CA GLN A 54 9.91 3.07 0.51
C GLN A 54 8.44 2.70 0.71
N VAL A 55 7.63 2.97 -0.31
CA VAL A 55 6.24 2.54 -0.38
C VAL A 55 6.13 1.43 -1.41
N THR A 56 5.58 0.30 -0.98
CA THR A 56 5.28 -0.85 -1.83
C THR A 56 3.79 -0.93 -2.01
N TYR A 57 3.33 -0.76 -3.24
CA TYR A 57 1.94 -0.98 -3.64
C TYR A 57 1.82 -2.39 -4.24
N ALA A 58 0.88 -3.18 -3.73
CA ALA A 58 0.65 -4.53 -4.18
C ALA A 58 -0.83 -4.78 -4.45
N ARG A 59 -1.12 -5.37 -5.60
CA ARG A 59 -2.44 -5.89 -5.96
C ARG A 59 -2.37 -7.40 -6.03
N SER A 60 -3.12 -8.04 -5.14
CA SER A 60 -3.29 -9.48 -5.06
C SER A 60 -4.69 -9.86 -5.51
N GLU A 61 -4.77 -10.87 -6.38
CA GLU A 61 -6.04 -11.45 -6.80
C GLU A 61 -6.15 -12.87 -6.27
N ILE A 62 -7.35 -13.21 -5.79
CA ILE A 62 -7.67 -14.55 -5.34
C ILE A 62 -7.97 -15.40 -6.58
N GLN A 63 -7.10 -16.37 -6.86
CA GLN A 63 -7.30 -17.37 -7.89
C GLN A 63 -7.82 -18.67 -7.25
N VAL A 64 -9.02 -19.08 -7.62
CA VAL A 64 -9.61 -20.34 -7.16
C VAL A 64 -9.16 -21.44 -8.13
N GLY A 65 -8.23 -22.29 -7.68
CA GLY A 65 -7.88 -23.51 -8.39
C GLY A 65 -8.82 -24.66 -8.01
N LEU A 66 -8.77 -25.76 -8.79
CA LEU A 66 -9.60 -26.96 -8.58
C LEU A 66 -9.50 -27.55 -7.16
N TRP A 67 -8.40 -27.32 -6.44
CA TRP A 67 -8.14 -27.92 -5.12
C TRP A 67 -7.77 -26.93 -4.02
N LYS A 68 -7.35 -25.70 -4.38
CA LYS A 68 -6.84 -24.70 -3.43
C LYS A 68 -7.13 -23.28 -3.91
N ILE A 69 -7.31 -22.40 -2.94
CA ILE A 69 -7.39 -20.95 -3.16
C ILE A 69 -5.96 -20.40 -3.08
N HIS A 70 -5.53 -19.71 -4.13
CA HIS A 70 -4.22 -19.07 -4.21
C HIS A 70 -4.39 -17.55 -4.17
N GLU A 71 -3.60 -16.87 -3.35
CA GLU A 71 -3.44 -15.42 -3.46
C GLU A 71 -2.24 -15.15 -4.36
N ALA A 72 -2.50 -14.61 -5.55
CA ALA A 72 -1.45 -14.30 -6.53
C ALA A 72 -1.27 -12.78 -6.61
N VAL A 73 -0.05 -12.31 -6.35
CA VAL A 73 0.31 -10.90 -6.59
C VAL A 73 0.36 -10.69 -8.11
N LYS A 74 -0.51 -9.82 -8.61
CA LYS A 74 -0.62 -9.49 -10.05
C LYS A 74 0.17 -8.27 -10.42
N ASN A 75 0.15 -7.26 -9.56
CA ASN A 75 0.89 -6.03 -9.75
C ASN A 75 1.65 -5.69 -8.46
N LEU A 76 2.89 -5.27 -8.62
CA LEU A 76 3.76 -4.83 -7.55
C LEU A 76 4.51 -3.61 -8.04
N GLU A 77 4.41 -2.51 -7.30
CA GLU A 77 5.12 -1.28 -7.58
C GLU A 77 5.82 -0.83 -6.30
N VAL A 78 7.07 -0.39 -6.43
CA VAL A 78 7.89 0.06 -5.31
C VAL A 78 8.42 1.43 -5.65
N ILE A 79 8.04 2.43 -4.87
CA ILE A 79 8.45 3.82 -5.05
C ILE A 79 9.16 4.29 -3.79
N VAL A 80 10.27 5.01 -3.98
CA VAL A 80 11.02 5.63 -2.88
C VAL A 80 10.80 7.13 -2.91
N TYR A 81 10.31 7.67 -1.80
CA TYR A 81 10.08 9.08 -1.61
C TYR A 81 11.15 9.68 -0.70
N THR A 82 11.57 10.89 -1.02
CA THR A 82 12.50 11.69 -0.19
C THR A 82 11.78 12.82 0.56
N LYS A 83 10.46 12.97 0.35
CA LYS A 83 9.61 13.96 1.02
C LYS A 83 8.34 13.29 1.53
N SER A 84 8.14 13.29 2.85
CA SER A 84 6.99 12.63 3.49
C SER A 84 5.63 13.19 3.05
N ARG A 85 5.51 14.51 2.82
CA ARG A 85 4.26 15.11 2.34
C ARG A 85 3.86 14.58 0.97
N HIS A 86 4.80 14.53 0.03
CA HIS A 86 4.57 14.01 -1.32
C HIS A 86 4.16 12.54 -1.27
N MET A 87 4.85 11.74 -0.45
CA MET A 87 4.49 10.34 -0.20
C MET A 87 3.03 10.21 0.27
N LEU A 88 2.62 11.00 1.27
CA LEU A 88 1.26 10.92 1.83
C LEU A 88 0.18 11.32 0.82
N ASP A 89 0.42 12.36 0.02
CA ASP A 89 -0.53 12.81 -1.00
C ASP A 89 -0.69 11.76 -2.11
N GLU A 90 0.40 11.12 -2.51
CA GLU A 90 0.37 10.06 -3.53
C GLU A 90 -0.30 8.79 -3.00
N ILE A 91 0.00 8.37 -1.77
CA ILE A 91 -0.69 7.24 -1.11
C ILE A 91 -2.20 7.50 -1.09
N LYS A 92 -2.65 8.69 -0.69
CA LYS A 92 -4.09 9.03 -0.66
C LYS A 92 -4.71 8.96 -2.06
N THR A 93 -3.99 9.42 -3.07
CA THR A 93 -4.43 9.37 -4.47
C THR A 93 -4.55 7.93 -4.96
N GLU A 94 -3.53 7.10 -4.74
CA GLU A 94 -3.52 5.69 -5.15
C GLU A 94 -4.54 4.84 -4.36
N MET A 95 -4.83 5.17 -3.10
CA MET A 95 -5.90 4.52 -2.32
C MET A 95 -7.30 4.76 -2.92
N GLN A 96 -7.53 5.90 -3.57
CA GLN A 96 -8.79 6.23 -4.23
C GLN A 96 -8.92 5.60 -5.62
N ARG A 97 -7.84 5.02 -6.15
CA ARG A 97 -7.82 4.40 -7.47
C ARG A 97 -8.69 3.16 -7.49
N GLN A 98 -9.70 3.18 -8.36
CA GLN A 98 -10.56 2.02 -8.61
C GLN A 98 -10.00 1.18 -9.77
N PRO A 99 -10.20 -0.15 -9.74
CA PRO A 99 -9.90 -0.97 -10.91
C PRO A 99 -10.81 -0.56 -12.08
N ASP A 100 -10.28 -0.50 -13.30
CA ASP A 100 -10.94 -0.06 -14.54
C ASP A 100 -12.21 -0.84 -14.95
N LEU A 101 -12.76 -1.71 -14.11
CA LEU A 101 -13.97 -2.49 -14.37
C LEU A 101 -15.20 -1.61 -14.67
N LEU A 102 -15.31 -0.43 -14.05
CA LEU A 102 -16.44 0.48 -14.30
C LEU A 102 -16.32 1.27 -15.60
N ARG A 103 -15.12 1.42 -16.17
CA ARG A 103 -14.91 2.18 -17.41
C ARG A 103 -15.37 1.43 -18.66
N ARG A 104 -15.58 0.12 -18.56
CA ARG A 104 -15.98 -0.76 -19.67
C ARG A 104 -17.49 -0.91 -19.87
N ILE A 105 -18.31 -0.42 -18.94
CA ILE A 105 -19.79 -0.53 -19.00
C ILE A 105 -20.43 0.80 -19.44
N SER A 106 -19.63 1.81 -19.78
CA SER A 106 -20.09 3.16 -20.18
C SER A 106 -19.65 3.59 -21.58
N ASN A 107 -19.21 2.64 -22.43
CA ASN A 107 -18.99 2.87 -23.86
C ASN A 107 -19.88 1.94 -24.68
#